data_AF-A0AAD8RWB6-F1
#
_entry.id   AF-A0AAD8RWB6-F1
#
_cell.length_a   1.000
_cell.length_b   1.000
_cell.length_c   1.000
_cell.angle_alpha   90.00
_cell.angle_beta   90.00
_cell.angle_gamma   90.00
#
_symmetry.space_group_name_H-M   'P 1'
#
loop_
_entity.id
_entity.type
_entity.pdbx_description
1 polymer ?
#
loop_
_entity_poly.entity_id
_entity_poly.type
_entity_poly.pdbx_seq_one_letter_code
_entity_poly.pdbx_strand_id
1 'polypeptide(L)'
;MGLAAASLEEAHGVFYTVVFHGFTARLTEAELTVVAKVPGFVRALPDGRCELQTTRTPLFLGQNTDGCQTWSDTGFGHGVVIGIVDTCIYGKHSSFSDEGGRSKE
;
A
#
# COMPACT_ATOMS: atom_id res chain seq x y z
N MET A 1 5.01 -41.04 16.11
CA MET A 1 6.15 -40.98 15.17
C MET A 1 5.57 -40.59 13.81
N GLY A 2 5.98 -39.54 13.10
CA GLY A 2 7.09 -38.62 13.29
C GLY A 2 6.69 -37.16 13.11
N LEU A 3 7.62 -36.31 13.55
CA LEU A 3 7.58 -34.86 13.49
C LEU A 3 7.61 -34.35 12.05
N ALA A 4 6.85 -33.30 11.77
CA ALA A 4 7.32 -32.21 10.92
C ALA A 4 7.36 -30.96 11.80
N ALA A 5 8.51 -30.73 12.43
CA ALA A 5 8.83 -29.41 12.93
C ALA A 5 9.03 -28.53 11.70
N ALA A 6 8.07 -27.66 11.40
CA ALA A 6 8.41 -26.47 10.64
C ALA A 6 9.48 -25.75 11.46
N SER A 7 10.69 -25.61 10.92
CA SER A 7 11.79 -24.91 11.59
C SER A 7 11.28 -23.62 12.19
N LEU A 8 11.26 -23.57 13.52
CA LEU A 8 11.00 -22.38 14.34
C LEU A 8 12.28 -21.54 14.43
N GLU A 9 12.94 -21.32 13.29
CA GLU A 9 13.98 -20.31 13.17
C GLU A 9 13.42 -19.20 12.29
N GLU A 10 13.04 -18.10 12.95
CA GLU A 10 12.59 -16.82 12.39
C GLU A 10 11.22 -16.77 11.69
N ALA A 11 10.15 -17.26 12.35
CA ALA A 11 8.80 -16.89 11.95
C ALA A 11 8.43 -15.48 12.49
N HIS A 12 9.04 -14.42 11.94
CA HIS A 12 8.51 -13.05 12.07
C HIS A 12 7.23 -12.91 11.23
N GLY A 13 6.16 -13.59 11.65
CA GLY A 13 4.85 -13.47 11.03
C GLY A 13 4.27 -12.08 11.29
N VAL A 14 3.66 -11.47 10.26
CA VAL A 14 2.93 -10.20 10.43
C VAL A 14 1.55 -10.53 10.96
N PHE A 15 1.20 -9.99 12.13
CA PHE A 15 -0.13 -10.11 12.73
C PHE A 15 -0.94 -8.84 12.51
N TYR A 16 -2.21 -9.01 12.14
CA TYR A 16 -3.18 -7.95 12.01
C TYR A 16 -4.16 -8.04 13.19
N THR A 17 -4.38 -6.92 13.88
CA THR A 17 -5.25 -6.86 15.07
C THR A 17 -6.26 -5.71 15.06
N VAL A 18 -6.12 -4.74 14.16
CA VAL A 18 -6.91 -3.50 14.17
C VAL A 18 -8.08 -3.57 13.20
N VAL A 19 -7.81 -3.64 11.88
CA VAL A 19 -8.85 -3.69 10.85
C VAL A 19 -9.29 -5.13 10.56
N PHE A 20 -8.34 -6.06 10.64
CA PHE A 20 -8.55 -7.49 10.48
C PHE A 20 -7.89 -8.21 11.64
N HIS A 21 -8.45 -9.36 12.03
CA HIS A 21 -7.81 -10.31 12.94
C HIS A 21 -7.24 -11.46 12.13
N GLY A 22 -5.92 -11.53 12.01
CA GLY A 22 -5.27 -12.54 11.18
C GLY A 22 -3.76 -12.42 11.14
N PHE A 23 -3.13 -13.18 10.26
CA PHE A 23 -1.68 -13.19 10.09
C PHE A 23 -1.30 -13.59 8.66
N THR A 24 -0.04 -13.32 8.30
CA THR A 24 0.56 -13.85 7.06
C THR A 24 1.31 -15.14 7.34
N ALA A 25 1.22 -16.10 6.40
CA ALA A 25 1.95 -17.35 6.48
C ALA A 25 2.24 -17.91 5.09
N ARG A 26 3.36 -18.63 4.97
CA ARG A 26 3.67 -19.47 3.81
C ARG A 26 3.19 -20.88 4.13
N LEU A 27 2.21 -21.36 3.37
CA LEU A 27 1.62 -22.68 3.55
C LEU A 27 1.56 -23.38 2.19
N THR A 28 1.79 -24.69 2.21
CA THR A 28 1.37 -25.58 1.13
C THR A 28 -0.16 -25.74 1.13
N GLU A 29 -0.73 -26.21 0.02
CA GLU A 29 -2.18 -26.50 -0.06
C GLU A 29 -2.63 -27.55 0.97
N ALA A 30 -1.76 -28.54 1.25
CA ALA A 30 -2.01 -29.55 2.26
C ALA A 30 -2.08 -28.94 3.67
N GLU A 31 -1.14 -28.05 4.01
CA GLU A 31 -1.15 -27.34 5.30
C GLU A 31 -2.34 -26.39 5.41
N LEU A 32 -2.69 -25.67 4.34
CA LEU A 32 -3.88 -24.82 4.31
C LEU A 32 -5.16 -25.63 4.57
N THR A 33 -5.25 -26.85 4.03
CA THR A 33 -6.40 -27.76 4.27
C THR A 33 -6.52 -28.14 5.75
N VAL A 34 -5.40 -28.23 6.47
CA VAL A 34 -5.40 -28.47 7.92
C VAL A 34 -5.82 -27.21 8.67
N VAL A 35 -5.24 -26.05 8.33
CA VAL A 35 -5.56 -24.75 8.97
C VAL A 35 -7.03 -24.37 8.78
N ALA A 36 -7.61 -24.66 7.61
CA ALA A 36 -9.00 -24.37 7.30
C ALA A 36 -10.02 -25.10 8.20
N LYS A 37 -9.59 -26.13 8.94
CA LYS A 37 -10.43 -26.88 9.89
C LYS A 37 -10.38 -26.30 11.31
N VAL A 38 -9.52 -25.33 11.58
CA VAL A 38 -9.40 -24.71 12.91
C VAL A 38 -10.66 -23.86 13.19
N PRO A 39 -11.32 -24.05 14.34
CA PRO A 39 -12.44 -23.19 14.73
C PRO A 39 -12.05 -21.71 14.71
N GLY A 40 -12.84 -20.88 14.03
CA GLY A 40 -12.56 -19.47 13.84
C GLY A 40 -11.79 -19.12 12.56
N PHE A 41 -11.38 -20.11 11.76
CA PHE A 41 -10.90 -19.83 10.41
C PHE A 41 -12.04 -19.26 9.54
N VAL A 42 -11.81 -18.09 8.96
CA VAL A 42 -12.79 -17.43 8.08
C VAL A 42 -12.45 -17.65 6.62
N ARG A 43 -11.22 -17.31 6.21
CA ARG A 43 -10.71 -17.46 4.84
C ARG A 43 -9.19 -17.33 4.81
N ALA A 44 -8.58 -17.89 3.77
CA ALA A 44 -7.23 -17.56 3.35
C ALA A 44 -7.27 -16.79 2.04
N LEU A 45 -6.36 -15.84 1.89
CA LEU A 45 -6.15 -15.05 0.67
C LEU A 45 -4.75 -15.36 0.15
N PRO A 46 -4.59 -15.88 -1.08
CA PRO A 46 -3.29 -16.01 -1.69
C PRO A 46 -2.60 -14.65 -1.76
N ASP A 47 -1.32 -14.61 -1.40
CA ASP A 47 -0.52 -13.42 -1.61
C ASP A 47 -0.36 -13.17 -3.12
N GLY A 48 -0.66 -11.95 -3.56
CA GLY A 48 -0.74 -11.57 -4.96
C GLY A 48 0.17 -10.39 -5.24
N ARG A 49 0.83 -10.41 -6.40
CA ARG A 49 1.64 -9.27 -6.84
C ARG A 49 0.76 -8.22 -7.51
N CYS A 50 0.87 -6.97 -7.09
CA CYS A 50 0.31 -5.83 -7.80
C CYS A 50 1.27 -5.38 -8.91
N GLU A 51 0.72 -5.05 -10.09
CA GLU A 51 1.48 -4.49 -11.21
C GLU A 51 1.38 -2.96 -11.26
N LEU A 52 2.43 -2.31 -11.76
CA LEU A 52 2.45 -0.85 -11.91
C LEU A 52 1.49 -0.42 -13.03
N GLN A 53 0.48 0.38 -12.69
CA GLN A 53 -0.58 0.75 -13.63
C GLN A 53 -0.28 2.05 -14.40
N THR A 54 0.49 2.98 -13.84
CA THR A 54 0.76 4.28 -14.46
C THR A 54 2.21 4.71 -14.25
N THR A 55 2.83 5.31 -15.27
CA THR A 55 4.15 5.97 -15.15
C THR A 55 4.07 7.49 -15.37
N ARG A 56 2.90 8.03 -15.76
CA ARG A 56 2.68 9.46 -16.06
C ARG A 56 1.28 9.93 -15.64
N THR A 57 1.10 10.22 -14.36
CA THR A 57 -0.19 10.58 -13.75
C THR A 57 -0.84 11.86 -14.29
N PRO A 58 -0.13 12.97 -14.58
CA PRO A 58 -0.78 14.20 -15.05
C PRO A 58 -1.56 13.99 -16.36
N LEU A 59 -0.96 13.28 -17.33
CA LEU A 59 -1.61 12.97 -18.60
C LEU A 59 -2.78 11.99 -18.40
N PHE A 60 -2.61 10.98 -17.54
CA PHE A 60 -3.67 10.04 -17.18
C PHE A 60 -4.88 10.74 -16.57
N LEU A 61 -4.67 11.76 -15.74
CA LEU A 61 -5.73 12.54 -15.10
C LEU A 61 -6.28 13.68 -15.99
N GLY A 62 -5.81 13.81 -17.24
CA GLY A 62 -6.19 14.92 -18.12
C GLY A 62 -5.77 16.29 -17.59
N GLN A 63 -4.80 16.34 -16.68
CA GLN A 63 -4.23 17.59 -16.17
C GLN A 63 -3.23 18.13 -17.20
N ASN A 64 -3.77 18.75 -18.25
CA ASN A 64 -2.96 19.60 -19.12
C ASN A 64 -2.70 20.94 -18.42
N THR A 65 -1.51 21.49 -18.64
CA THR A 65 -1.02 22.75 -18.06
C THR A 65 -1.83 23.99 -18.44
N ASP A 66 -2.80 23.84 -19.34
CA ASP A 66 -3.59 24.91 -19.93
C ASP A 66 -4.86 25.16 -19.08
N GLY A 67 -4.67 25.56 -17.82
CA GLY A 67 -5.80 25.82 -16.92
C GLY A 67 -5.47 25.76 -15.45
N CYS A 68 -4.48 26.54 -15.00
CA CYS A 68 -4.12 26.65 -13.57
C CYS A 68 -5.20 27.33 -12.70
N GLN A 69 -6.29 27.83 -13.30
CA GLN A 69 -7.33 28.60 -12.59
C GLN A 69 -8.13 27.77 -11.58
N THR A 70 -8.23 26.45 -11.75
CA THR A 70 -9.06 25.58 -10.88
C THR A 70 -8.43 25.26 -9.52
N TRP A 71 -7.10 25.38 -9.38
CA TRP A 71 -6.41 24.99 -8.14
C TRP A 71 -6.44 26.08 -7.07
N SER A 72 -6.39 27.36 -7.48
CA SER A 72 -6.49 28.50 -6.56
C SER A 72 -7.82 28.52 -5.82
N ASP A 73 -8.92 28.20 -6.52
CA ASP A 73 -10.28 28.24 -5.95
C ASP A 73 -10.50 27.16 -4.88
N THR A 74 -9.69 26.10 -4.91
CA THR A 74 -9.73 25.00 -3.93
C THR A 74 -8.73 25.19 -2.79
N GLY A 75 -7.99 26.31 -2.77
CA GLY A 75 -6.93 26.54 -1.80
C GLY A 75 -5.79 25.53 -1.90
N PHE A 76 -5.54 25.00 -3.10
CA PHE A 76 -4.47 24.01 -3.37
C PHE A 76 -4.52 22.75 -2.48
N GLY A 77 -5.71 22.38 -1.99
CA GLY A 77 -5.88 21.23 -1.08
C GLY A 77 -5.38 21.49 0.34
N HIS A 78 -5.27 22.75 0.77
CA HIS A 78 -4.89 23.10 2.14
C HIS A 78 -5.78 22.40 3.17
N GLY A 79 -5.15 21.71 4.13
CA GLY A 79 -5.84 20.94 5.18
C GLY A 79 -6.22 19.51 4.79
N VAL A 80 -5.89 19.06 3.57
CA VAL A 80 -6.16 17.69 3.10
C VAL A 80 -4.91 16.82 3.26
N VAL A 81 -5.09 15.62 3.83
CA VAL A 81 -4.04 14.59 3.89
C VAL A 81 -4.31 13.54 2.82
N ILE A 82 -3.35 13.35 1.90
CA ILE A 82 -3.43 12.35 0.82
C ILE A 82 -2.45 11.22 1.14
N GLY A 83 -2.97 10.03 1.43
CA GLY A 83 -2.17 8.81 1.60
C GLY A 83 -1.87 8.16 0.26
N ILE A 84 -0.60 7.91 -0.04
CA ILE A 84 -0.15 7.24 -1.27
C ILE A 84 0.48 5.91 -0.89
N VAL A 85 -0.10 4.80 -1.36
CA VAL A 85 0.44 3.45 -1.24
C VAL A 85 1.02 3.04 -2.59
N ASP A 86 2.32 3.25 -2.77
CA ASP A 86 3.06 2.96 -4.01
C ASP A 86 4.47 2.47 -3.66
N THR A 87 5.36 2.42 -4.63
CA THR A 87 6.79 2.04 -4.59
C THR A 87 7.71 3.01 -3.85
N CYS A 88 7.16 3.90 -3.02
CA CYS A 88 7.81 5.04 -2.33
C CYS A 88 7.94 6.32 -3.17
N ILE A 89 8.54 7.34 -2.55
CA ILE A 89 8.72 8.70 -3.08
C ILE A 89 10.18 9.13 -2.92
N TYR A 90 10.73 9.88 -3.89
CA TYR A 90 12.02 10.55 -3.71
C TYR A 90 11.82 11.91 -3.06
N GLY A 91 11.77 11.92 -1.71
CA GLY A 91 11.45 13.13 -0.93
C GLY A 91 12.44 14.29 -1.07
N LYS A 92 13.63 14.08 -1.65
CA LYS A 92 14.62 15.14 -1.91
C LYS A 92 14.44 15.82 -3.27
N HIS A 93 13.44 15.42 -4.05
CA HIS A 93 13.12 16.11 -5.30
C HIS A 93 12.62 17.54 -5.02
N SER A 94 13.02 18.52 -5.83
CA SER A 94 12.67 19.94 -5.63
C SER A 94 11.17 20.22 -5.66
N SER A 95 10.39 19.38 -6.35
CA SER A 95 8.91 19.47 -6.37
C SER A 95 8.25 19.20 -5.02
N PHE A 96 8.97 18.63 -4.03
CA PHE A 96 8.49 18.43 -2.66
C PHE A 96 8.98 19.53 -1.69
N SER A 97 9.47 20.65 -2.22
CA SER A 97 9.87 21.79 -1.37
C SER A 97 8.65 22.48 -0.75
N ASP A 98 8.72 22.73 0.56
CA ASP A 98 7.69 23.47 1.31
C ASP A 98 7.60 24.95 0.90
N GLU A 99 8.63 25.47 0.23
CA GLU A 99 8.64 26.86 -0.27
C GLU A 99 7.70 27.10 -1.44
N GLY A 100 7.11 26.02 -1.98
CA GLY A 100 5.92 26.02 -2.82
C GLY A 100 5.91 27.13 -3.86
N GLY A 101 6.72 27.00 -4.92
CA GLY A 101 6.61 27.75 -6.19
C GLY A 101 6.06 29.17 -6.07
N ARG A 102 6.50 29.97 -5.10
CA ARG A 102 6.12 31.38 -5.02
C ARG A 102 6.80 32.06 -6.19
N SER A 103 6.07 32.24 -7.29
CA SER A 103 6.33 33.41 -8.13
C SER A 103 6.19 34.60 -7.19
N LYS A 104 7.31 35.18 -6.78
CA LYS A 104 7.32 36.53 -6.24
C LYS A 104 6.70 37.39 -7.33
N GLU A 105 5.51 37.92 -7.07
CA GLU A 105 5.04 39.14 -7.74
C GLU A 105 6.07 40.26 -7.57
#